data_AF-A0A7V9V3N4-F1
#
_entry.id   AF-A0A7V9V3N4-F1
#
_cell.length_a   1.000
_cell.length_b   1.000
_cell.length_c   1.000
_cell.angle_alpha   90.00
_cell.angle_beta   90.00
_cell.angle_gamma   90.00
#
_symmetry.space_group_name_H-M   'P 1'
#
loop_
_entity.id
_entity.type
_entity.pdbx_description
1 polymer ?
#
loop_
_entity_poly.entity_id
_entity_poly.type
_entity_poly.pdbx_seq_one_letter_code
_entity_poly.pdbx_strand_id
1 'polypeptide(L)' 'MSLIRGLFWLALFVFFTFSFVVLFEYGTADFSNGFKTEFAKAKTFVMQAGKPATKDKAK' A
#
# COMPACT_ATOMS: atom_id res chain seq x y z
N MET A 1 -10.85 22.12 11.20
CA MET A 1 -12.13 21.62 10.63
C MET A 1 -12.01 21.20 9.17
N SER A 2 -11.45 22.03 8.28
CA SER A 2 -11.31 21.70 6.83
C SER A 2 -10.14 20.74 6.52
N LEU A 3 -8.96 20.93 7.13
CA LEU A 3 -7.76 20.12 6.86
C LEU A 3 -7.92 18.63 7.22
N ILE A 4 -8.49 18.32 8.39
CA ILE A 4 -8.78 16.94 8.80
C ILE A 4 -9.79 16.27 7.86
N ARG A 5 -10.78 17.03 7.37
CA ARG A 5 -11.75 16.53 6.39
C ARG A 5 -11.06 16.16 5.07
N GLY A 6 -10.17 17.02 4.57
CA GLY A 6 -9.41 16.77 3.35
C GLY A 6 -8.45 15.57 3.48
N LEU A 7 -7.72 15.49 4.60
CA LEU A 7 -6.81 14.37 4.86
C LEU A 7 -7.56 13.04 4.99
N PHE A 8 -8.72 13.05 5.66
CA PHE A 8 -9.60 11.88 5.75
C PHE A 8 -10.10 11.42 4.38
N TRP A 9 -10.54 12.37 3.54
CA TRP A 9 -10.98 12.07 2.17
C TRP A 9 -9.85 11.53 1.31
N LEU A 10 -8.64 12.09 1.43
CA LEU A 10 -7.46 11.61 0.72
C LEU A 10 -7.08 10.20 1.16
N ALA A 11 -7.07 9.92 2.46
CA ALA A 11 -6.79 8.59 2.99
C ALA A 11 -7.83 7.56 2.50
N LEU A 12 -9.12 7.91 2.52
CA LEU A 12 -10.19 7.06 1.97
C LEU A 12 -10.00 6.85 0.47
N PHE A 13 -9.67 7.89 -0.29
CA PHE A 13 -9.43 7.78 -1.72
C PHE A 13 -8.28 6.80 -2.03
N VAL A 14 -7.16 6.89 -1.33
CA VAL A 14 -6.02 5.96 -1.49
C VAL A 14 -6.40 4.55 -1.04
N PHE A 15 -7.12 4.41 0.07
CA PHE A 15 -7.56 3.11 0.56
C PHE A 15 -8.53 2.41 -0.40
N PHE A 16 -9.51 3.14 -0.93
CA PHE A 16 -10.48 2.62 -1.88
C PHE A 16 -9.81 2.27 -3.20
N THR A 17 -8.99 3.16 -3.76
CA THR A 17 -8.26 2.88 -5.02
C THR A 17 -7.39 1.64 -4.88
N PHE A 18 -6.65 1.48 -3.78
CA PHE A 18 -5.88 0.28 -3.49
C PHE A 18 -6.78 -0.97 -3.39
N SER A 19 -7.88 -0.89 -2.64
CA SER A 19 -8.83 -2.00 -2.53
C SER A 19 -9.46 -2.37 -3.87
N PHE A 20 -9.80 -1.40 -4.72
CA PHE A 20 -10.32 -1.68 -6.05
C PHE A 20 -9.29 -2.38 -6.91
N VAL A 21 -8.03 -1.93 -6.92
CA VAL A 21 -6.95 -2.59 -7.68
C VAL A 21 -6.79 -4.05 -7.23
N VAL A 22 -6.70 -4.29 -5.92
CA VAL A 22 -6.61 -5.66 -5.38
C VAL A 22 -7.85 -6.49 -5.74
N LEU A 23 -9.05 -5.89 -5.71
CA LEU A 23 -10.30 -6.56 -6.08
C LEU A 23 -10.35 -6.89 -7.58
N PHE A 24 -9.83 -6.02 -8.45
CA PHE A 24 -9.75 -6.27 -9.89
C PHE A 24 -8.67 -7.32 -10.23
N GLU A 25 -7.58 -7.35 -9.48
CA GLU A 25 -6.44 -8.24 -9.74
C GLU A 25 -6.66 -9.66 -9.21
N TYR A 26 -7.28 -9.79 -8.02
CA TYR A 26 -7.53 -11.09 -7.37
C TYR A 26 -9.00 -11.54 -7.41
N GLY A 27 -9.94 -10.66 -7.76
CA GLY A 27 -11.37 -10.96 -7.74
C GLY A 27 -11.98 -10.98 -6.33
N THR A 28 -13.31 -11.06 -6.26
CA THR A 28 -14.06 -11.08 -4.99
C THR A 28 -13.85 -12.36 -4.17
N ALA A 29 -13.52 -13.47 -4.83
CA ALA A 29 -13.30 -14.77 -4.18
C ALA A 29 -12.03 -14.80 -3.33
N ASP A 30 -10.95 -14.16 -3.81
CA ASP A 30 -9.64 -14.18 -3.16
C ASP A 30 -9.18 -12.80 -2.66
N PHE A 31 -10.08 -11.82 -2.61
CA PHE A 31 -9.78 -10.45 -2.17
C PHE A 31 -9.02 -10.38 -0.84
N SER A 32 -9.43 -11.17 0.17
CA SER A 32 -8.77 -11.16 1.49
C SER A 32 -7.33 -11.70 1.44
N ASN A 33 -7.07 -12.72 0.61
CA ASN A 33 -5.72 -13.26 0.42
C ASN A 33 -4.86 -12.34 -0.43
N GLY A 34 -5.42 -11.76 -1.51
CA GLY A 34 -4.78 -10.75 -2.35
C GLY A 34 -4.42 -9.49 -1.55
N PHE A 35 -5.34 -8.99 -0.72
CA PHE A 35 -5.11 -7.81 0.11
C PHE A 35 -3.99 -8.03 1.13
N LYS A 36 -3.93 -9.20 1.79
CA LYS A 36 -2.84 -9.54 2.70
C LYS A 36 -1.48 -9.61 1.98
N THR A 37 -1.47 -10.19 0.80
CA THR A 37 -0.26 -10.33 -0.02
C THR A 37 0.27 -8.97 -0.47
N GLU A 38 -0.60 -8.14 -1.04
CA GLU A 38 -0.25 -6.80 -1.50
C GLU A 38 0.08 -5.86 -0.34
N PHE A 39 -0.62 -5.98 0.79
CA PHE A 39 -0.27 -5.24 2.01
C PHE A 39 1.10 -5.64 2.56
N ALA A 40 1.45 -6.93 2.54
CA ALA A 40 2.78 -7.39 2.95
C ALA A 40 3.88 -6.87 2.02
N LYS A 41 3.65 -6.86 0.70
CA LYS A 41 4.55 -6.24 -0.28
C LYS A 41 4.68 -4.74 -0.03
N ALA A 42 3.56 -4.01 0.07
CA ALA A 42 3.54 -2.57 0.32
C ALA A 42 4.29 -2.22 1.63
N LYS A 43 4.06 -2.97 2.71
CA LYS A 43 4.79 -2.81 3.98
C LYS A 43 6.30 -3.02 3.78
N THR A 44 6.68 -4.03 3.01
CA THR A 44 8.09 -4.32 2.71
C THR A 44 8.71 -3.19 1.88
N PHE A 45 8.00 -2.68 0.87
CA PHE A 45 8.41 -1.52 0.08
C PHE A 45 8.56 -0.26 0.94
N VAL A 46 7.62 0.04 1.84
CA VAL A 46 7.73 1.19 2.75
C VAL A 46 8.93 1.03 3.70
N MET A 47 9.13 -0.17 4.24
CA MET A 47 10.31 -0.48 5.07
C MET A 47 11.62 -0.38 4.30
N GLN A 48 11.64 -0.75 3.02
CA GLN A 48 12.81 -0.62 2.14
C GLN A 48 13.04 0.83 1.70
N ALA A 49 11.99 1.59 1.40
CA ALA A 49 12.06 3.01 1.05
C ALA A 49 12.54 3.86 2.24
N GLY A 50 12.24 3.43 3.47
CA GLY A 50 12.77 4.03 4.69
C GLY A 50 14.20 3.62 5.04
N LYS A 51 14.77 2.59 4.39
CA LYS A 51 16.20 2.29 4.50
C LYS A 51 16.95 3.21 3.52
N PRO A 52 17.83 4.11 3.98
CA PRO A 52 18.73 4.79 3.06
C PRO A 52 19.50 3.72 2.31
N ALA A 53 19.66 3.90 1.00
CA ALA A 53 20.42 3.00 0.14
C ALA A 53 21.74 2.65 0.83
N THR A 54 21.80 1.46 1.45
CA THR A 54 23.07 0.99 1.99
C THR A 54 23.90 0.76 0.74
N LYS A 55 24.96 1.56 0.63
CA LYS A 55 25.95 1.42 -0.42
C LYS A 55 26.25 -0.06 -0.57
N ASP A 56 25.99 -0.57 -1.76
CA ASP A 56 26.57 -1.79 -2.28
C ASP A 56 28.09 -1.68 -2.02
N LYS A 57 28.54 -2.32 -0.93
CA LYS A 57 29.95 -2.61 -0.75
C LYS A 57 30.17 -3.85 -1.58
N ALA A 58 30.51 -3.62 -2.84
CA ALA A 58 31.29 -4.54 -3.64
C ALA A 58 32.36 -5.17 -2.75
N LYS A 59 32.31 -6.49 -2.58
CA LYS A 59 33.46 -7.30 -2.24
C LYS A 59 33.29 -8.70 -2.79
#